data_AF-A0A397F782-F1
#
_entry.id   AF-A0A397F782-F1
#
_cell.length_a   1.000
_cell.length_b   1.000
_cell.length_c   1.000
_cell.angle_alpha   90.00
_cell.angle_beta   90.00
_cell.angle_gamma   90.00
#
_symmetry.space_group_name_H-M   'P 1'
#
loop_
_entity.id
_entity.type
_entity.pdbx_description
1 polymer ?
#
loop_
_entity_poly.entity_id
_entity_poly.type
_entity_poly.pdbx_seq_one_letter_code
_entity_poly.pdbx_strand_id
1 'polypeptide(L)'
;MSAAHWNRENGYELHVLDVAVPVKATALGASWNVDGETFEMDSANSSDAASILSLASVGYDPAYILELLKHPIFSQLMRVVRLASTKRAVSWSLVHSDFSIGLLGTVPEYRRKGLVGLALSSTVEAYRAKGMTNDNAWFGVQPHCFVHWSNTASQQKKVNLQLTVNPTRVPKLYVLREHSAQDYDDDARAVDAAHDPVVGIGFSFISDNQHERFGLHFWLRSTIAPPTATQSLSLFLRHATAGMDPHMVGLRAVEHNHYVAIQDIVNRVLWKDTNGCGLYLLDAATPVTSVALGATWQVDGDTFEMDSALPSDAPAILSLSSIEYDEDYIYSLLKHPVFSKFLRVVRVAATKQPVSWALVHNDFSLGLVGTDPAYRRKGLVRLAFGSTIEAYRDAIRVADVDWFGLHQYCFVFSDNVASQQLMASMGFHQVHDKIFHWMGVLV
;
A
#
# COMPACT_ATOMS: atom_id res chain seq x y z
N MET A 1 7.96 12.28 -30.26
CA MET A 1 7.37 11.85 -28.96
C MET A 1 8.27 10.79 -28.37
N SER A 2 8.71 10.94 -27.12
CA SER A 2 9.53 9.90 -26.47
C SER A 2 8.66 8.67 -26.17
N ALA A 3 9.23 7.45 -26.23
CA ALA A 3 8.51 6.22 -25.91
C ALA A 3 7.85 6.24 -24.51
N ALA A 4 8.48 6.95 -23.56
CA ALA A 4 7.93 7.20 -22.23
C ALA A 4 6.61 8.00 -22.24
N HIS A 5 6.42 8.90 -23.22
CA HIS A 5 5.19 9.70 -23.35
C HIS A 5 4.05 8.85 -23.92
N TRP A 6 4.33 8.02 -24.94
CA TRP A 6 3.35 7.14 -25.57
C TRP A 6 2.90 6.01 -24.63
N ASN A 7 3.83 5.45 -23.84
CA ASN A 7 3.52 4.38 -22.88
C ASN A 7 2.62 4.87 -21.72
N ARG A 8 2.80 6.12 -21.26
CA ARG A 8 1.98 6.71 -20.19
C ARG A 8 0.54 6.93 -20.61
N GLU A 9 0.29 7.31 -21.86
CA GLU A 9 -1.05 7.46 -22.44
C GLU A 9 -1.79 6.12 -22.55
N ASN A 10 -1.04 5.02 -22.69
CA ASN A 10 -1.57 3.65 -22.77
C ASN A 10 -1.54 2.89 -21.42
N GLY A 11 -1.32 3.58 -20.29
CA GLY A 11 -1.38 2.98 -18.94
C GLY A 11 -0.12 2.22 -18.49
N TYR A 12 1.01 2.39 -19.18
CA TYR A 12 2.30 1.79 -18.79
C TYR A 12 3.23 2.83 -18.14
N GLU A 13 3.84 2.46 -17.02
CA GLU A 13 4.86 3.26 -16.33
C GLU A 13 6.26 2.67 -16.57
N LEU A 14 7.24 3.55 -16.83
CA LEU A 14 8.65 3.18 -16.98
C LEU A 14 9.32 3.09 -15.62
N HIS A 15 9.94 1.96 -15.33
CA HIS A 15 10.75 1.76 -14.14
C HIS A 15 12.18 1.47 -14.56
N VAL A 16 13.13 2.21 -14.00
CA VAL A 16 14.56 2.05 -14.26
C VAL A 16 15.24 1.53 -13.00
N LEU A 17 16.02 0.46 -13.13
CA LEU A 17 16.78 -0.12 -12.04
C LEU A 17 18.10 0.62 -11.86
N ASP A 18 18.29 1.18 -10.66
CA ASP A 18 19.54 1.82 -10.28
C ASP A 18 20.70 0.82 -10.28
N VAL A 19 21.83 1.26 -10.84
CA VAL A 19 23.08 0.48 -10.94
C VAL A 19 23.62 0.11 -9.56
N ALA A 20 23.34 0.93 -8.54
CA ALA A 20 23.78 0.69 -7.17
C ALA A 20 23.05 -0.46 -6.45
N VAL A 21 21.90 -0.92 -6.97
CA VAL A 21 21.10 -1.96 -6.30
C VAL A 21 21.84 -3.31 -6.33
N PRO A 22 22.17 -3.92 -5.18
CA PRO A 22 22.80 -5.23 -5.18
C PRO A 22 21.82 -6.30 -5.67
N VAL A 23 22.25 -7.12 -6.63
CA VAL A 23 21.45 -8.21 -7.19
C VAL A 23 22.18 -9.52 -6.95
N LYS A 24 21.57 -10.44 -6.20
CA LYS A 24 22.12 -11.78 -5.99
C LYS A 24 21.71 -12.68 -7.15
N ALA A 25 22.50 -12.67 -8.22
CA ALA A 25 22.21 -13.43 -9.43
C ALA A 25 22.62 -14.91 -9.32
N THR A 26 21.79 -15.80 -9.85
CA THR A 26 22.15 -17.19 -10.11
C THR A 26 22.93 -17.27 -11.42
N ALA A 27 24.13 -17.86 -11.37
CA ALA A 27 24.98 -18.02 -12.54
C ALA A 27 24.38 -19.02 -13.55
N LEU A 28 24.71 -18.86 -14.83
CA LEU A 28 24.39 -19.85 -15.86
C LEU A 28 25.03 -21.20 -15.52
N GLY A 29 24.31 -22.30 -15.75
CA GLY A 29 24.72 -23.66 -15.40
C GLY A 29 24.60 -24.00 -13.91
N ALA A 30 24.25 -23.03 -13.06
CA ALA A 30 23.97 -23.33 -11.65
C ALA A 30 22.71 -24.20 -11.54
N SER A 31 22.75 -25.17 -10.64
CA SER A 31 21.67 -26.11 -10.38
C SER A 31 21.30 -26.12 -8.90
N TRP A 32 20.01 -26.20 -8.60
CA TRP A 32 19.49 -26.19 -7.23
C TRP A 32 18.22 -27.01 -7.11
N ASN A 33 17.86 -27.41 -5.88
CA ASN A 33 16.66 -28.19 -5.61
C ASN A 33 15.61 -27.34 -4.88
N VAL A 34 14.34 -27.44 -5.30
CA VAL A 34 13.18 -26.85 -4.62
C VAL A 34 12.06 -27.87 -4.61
N ASP A 35 11.58 -28.23 -3.41
CA ASP A 35 10.52 -29.23 -3.19
C ASP A 35 10.76 -30.57 -3.90
N GLY A 36 11.99 -31.07 -3.90
CA GLY A 36 12.34 -32.35 -4.50
C GLY A 36 12.58 -32.30 -6.01
N GLU A 37 12.40 -31.14 -6.65
CA GLU A 37 12.68 -30.95 -8.08
C GLU A 37 14.00 -30.18 -8.28
N THR A 38 14.80 -30.63 -9.25
CA THR A 38 16.07 -29.98 -9.59
C THR A 38 15.86 -29.03 -10.77
N PHE A 39 16.30 -27.79 -10.60
CA PHE A 39 16.22 -26.72 -11.57
C PHE A 39 17.62 -26.25 -11.98
N GLU A 40 17.74 -25.72 -13.19
CA GLU A 40 18.99 -25.21 -13.74
C GLU A 40 18.77 -23.83 -14.37
N MET A 41 19.71 -22.90 -14.16
CA MET A 41 19.70 -21.58 -14.79
C MET A 41 20.39 -21.68 -16.16
N ASP A 42 19.71 -21.23 -17.21
CA ASP A 42 20.21 -21.29 -18.58
C ASP A 42 19.83 -20.02 -19.38
N SER A 43 20.41 -19.88 -20.56
CA SER A 43 20.06 -18.83 -21.52
C SER A 43 18.81 -19.22 -22.31
N ALA A 44 17.96 -18.23 -22.59
CA ALA A 44 16.81 -18.44 -23.46
C ALA A 44 17.28 -18.68 -24.90
N ASN A 45 16.62 -19.59 -25.62
CA ASN A 45 16.89 -19.81 -27.04
C ASN A 45 15.59 -20.06 -27.83
N SER A 46 15.72 -20.16 -29.16
CA SER A 46 14.55 -20.26 -30.03
C SER A 46 13.63 -21.46 -29.78
N SER A 47 14.12 -22.54 -29.14
CA SER A 47 13.27 -23.69 -28.78
C SER A 47 12.30 -23.37 -27.64
N ASP A 48 12.56 -22.32 -26.85
CA ASP A 48 11.72 -21.91 -25.72
C ASP A 48 10.50 -21.07 -26.16
N ALA A 49 10.49 -20.59 -27.42
CA ALA A 49 9.50 -19.63 -27.93
C ALA A 49 8.05 -20.10 -27.76
N ALA A 50 7.77 -21.37 -28.03
CA ALA A 50 6.42 -21.92 -27.90
C ALA A 50 5.91 -21.87 -26.44
N SER A 51 6.77 -22.20 -25.47
CA SER A 51 6.40 -22.14 -24.05
C SER A 51 6.19 -20.69 -23.60
N ILE A 52 7.07 -19.78 -24.05
CA ILE A 52 6.99 -18.35 -23.76
C ILE A 52 5.67 -17.75 -24.27
N LEU A 53 5.36 -17.97 -25.55
CA LEU A 53 4.17 -17.43 -26.19
C LEU A 53 2.88 -18.01 -25.61
N SER A 54 2.89 -19.27 -25.18
CA SER A 54 1.71 -19.92 -24.58
C SER A 54 1.23 -19.27 -23.27
N LEU A 55 2.10 -18.53 -22.58
CA LEU A 55 1.79 -17.86 -21.31
C LEU A 55 1.85 -16.34 -21.40
N ALA A 56 2.05 -15.78 -22.59
CA ALA A 56 2.07 -14.34 -22.77
C ALA A 56 0.66 -13.76 -22.55
N SER A 57 0.54 -12.79 -21.64
CA SER A 57 -0.71 -12.08 -21.38
C SER A 57 -1.08 -11.06 -22.45
N VAL A 58 -0.15 -10.75 -23.35
CA VAL A 58 -0.32 -9.85 -24.49
C VAL A 58 -0.04 -10.65 -25.76
N GLY A 59 -0.81 -10.41 -26.82
CA GLY A 59 -0.66 -11.08 -28.11
C GLY A 59 0.59 -10.64 -28.86
N TYR A 60 1.76 -11.15 -28.46
CA TYR A 60 3.02 -10.91 -29.17
C TYR A 60 3.05 -11.66 -30.49
N ASP A 61 3.60 -11.01 -31.52
CA ASP A 61 3.93 -11.66 -32.78
C ASP A 61 4.99 -12.77 -32.53
N PRO A 62 4.70 -14.04 -32.86
CA PRO A 62 5.68 -15.12 -32.73
C PRO A 62 7.00 -14.87 -33.47
N ALA A 63 6.97 -14.17 -34.61
CA ALA A 63 8.16 -13.84 -35.38
C ALA A 63 9.07 -12.89 -34.60
N TYR A 64 8.50 -11.89 -33.92
CA TYR A 64 9.23 -10.96 -33.06
C TYR A 64 9.95 -11.67 -31.91
N ILE A 65 9.27 -12.58 -31.20
CA ILE A 65 9.88 -13.34 -30.10
C ILE A 65 10.98 -14.27 -30.60
N LEU A 66 10.78 -14.93 -31.73
CA LEU A 66 11.81 -15.78 -32.36
C LEU A 66 13.04 -14.98 -32.80
N GLU A 67 12.84 -13.77 -33.30
CA GLU A 67 13.93 -12.87 -33.69
C GLU A 67 14.76 -12.45 -32.48
N LEU A 68 14.11 -12.02 -31.39
CA LEU A 68 14.78 -11.67 -30.14
C LEU A 68 15.60 -12.83 -29.56
N LEU A 69 15.05 -14.04 -29.56
CA LEU A 69 15.72 -15.26 -29.05
C LEU A 69 16.89 -15.73 -29.93
N LYS A 70 16.96 -15.31 -31.19
CA LYS A 70 18.08 -15.59 -32.10
C LYS A 70 19.07 -14.43 -32.18
N HIS A 71 18.68 -13.24 -31.73
CA HIS A 71 19.50 -12.04 -31.87
C HIS A 71 20.78 -12.17 -31.05
N PRO A 72 21.97 -11.91 -31.63
CA PRO A 72 23.25 -12.17 -30.98
C PRO A 72 23.47 -11.35 -29.72
N ILE A 73 22.76 -10.23 -29.54
CA ILE A 73 22.83 -9.40 -28.33
C ILE A 73 21.75 -9.79 -27.31
N PHE A 74 20.47 -9.77 -27.70
CA PHE A 74 19.36 -9.96 -26.77
C PHE A 74 19.31 -11.38 -26.20
N SER A 75 19.57 -12.42 -27.01
CA SER A 75 19.63 -13.81 -26.52
C SER A 75 20.63 -14.01 -25.37
N GLN A 76 21.71 -13.23 -25.33
CA GLN A 76 22.72 -13.32 -24.27
C GLN A 76 22.26 -12.68 -22.93
N LEU A 77 21.25 -11.81 -22.98
CA LEU A 77 20.66 -11.14 -21.81
C LEU A 77 19.53 -11.96 -21.17
N MET A 78 18.82 -12.73 -21.97
CA MET A 78 17.62 -13.45 -21.54
C MET A 78 17.98 -14.68 -20.70
N ARG A 79 17.14 -14.97 -19.71
CA ARG A 79 17.34 -16.09 -18.79
C ARG A 79 16.12 -16.98 -18.70
N VAL A 80 16.36 -18.28 -18.61
CA VAL A 80 15.34 -19.29 -18.36
C VAL A 80 15.79 -20.19 -17.21
N VAL A 81 14.83 -20.64 -16.42
CA VAL A 81 15.00 -21.74 -15.49
C VAL A 81 14.44 -22.98 -16.16
N ARG A 82 15.25 -24.03 -16.24
CA ARG A 82 14.88 -25.34 -16.78
C ARG A 82 14.64 -26.33 -15.67
N LEU A 83 13.70 -27.24 -15.88
CA LEU A 83 13.62 -28.45 -15.07
C LEU A 83 14.73 -29.41 -15.52
N ALA A 84 15.61 -29.82 -14.62
CA ALA A 84 16.81 -30.58 -14.98
C ALA A 84 16.49 -31.95 -15.62
N SER A 85 15.38 -32.58 -15.22
CA SER A 85 14.97 -33.91 -15.71
C SER A 85 14.49 -33.91 -17.16
N THR A 86 13.89 -32.81 -17.62
CA THR A 86 13.31 -32.70 -18.98
C THR A 86 14.01 -31.69 -19.86
N LYS A 87 14.87 -30.84 -19.26
CA LYS A 87 15.50 -29.66 -19.88
C LYS A 87 14.51 -28.65 -20.46
N ARG A 88 13.22 -28.77 -20.14
CA ARG A 88 12.17 -27.83 -20.55
C ARG A 88 12.28 -26.54 -19.75
N ALA A 89 12.14 -25.39 -20.41
CA ALA A 89 12.02 -24.10 -19.74
C ALA A 89 10.68 -24.02 -18.97
N VAL A 90 10.75 -23.73 -17.68
CA VAL A 90 9.60 -23.64 -16.78
C VAL A 90 9.39 -22.24 -16.21
N SER A 91 10.41 -21.37 -16.30
CA SER A 91 10.32 -19.96 -15.94
C SER A 91 11.32 -19.12 -16.73
N TRP A 92 11.05 -17.83 -16.96
CA TRP A 92 11.91 -17.00 -17.79
C TRP A 92 11.80 -15.50 -17.51
N SER A 93 12.83 -14.77 -17.95
CA SER A 93 12.94 -13.32 -17.97
C SER A 93 13.56 -12.89 -19.30
N LEU A 94 12.81 -12.12 -20.11
CA LEU A 94 13.23 -11.72 -21.46
C LEU A 94 13.51 -10.22 -21.55
N VAL A 95 14.16 -9.82 -22.63
CA VAL A 95 14.51 -8.43 -22.91
C VAL A 95 13.96 -8.05 -24.29
N HIS A 96 13.18 -6.98 -24.35
CA HIS A 96 12.62 -6.45 -25.58
C HIS A 96 13.68 -5.72 -26.42
N SER A 97 13.32 -5.39 -27.65
CA SER A 97 14.17 -4.65 -28.60
C SER A 97 14.50 -3.22 -28.15
N ASP A 98 13.70 -2.63 -27.27
CA ASP A 98 13.98 -1.35 -26.59
C ASP A 98 14.83 -1.53 -25.32
N PHE A 99 15.33 -2.75 -25.09
CA PHE A 99 16.07 -3.19 -23.91
C PHE A 99 15.27 -3.20 -22.61
N SER A 100 13.95 -3.04 -22.66
CA SER A 100 13.11 -3.24 -21.48
C SER A 100 13.04 -4.72 -21.10
N ILE A 101 13.18 -5.02 -19.82
CA ILE A 101 12.97 -6.35 -19.26
C ILE A 101 11.45 -6.59 -19.19
N GLY A 102 11.00 -7.68 -19.81
CA GLY A 102 9.59 -7.99 -19.97
C GLY A 102 9.35 -9.47 -20.23
N LEU A 103 8.09 -9.83 -20.54
CA LEU A 103 7.65 -11.22 -20.71
C LEU A 103 8.05 -12.16 -19.55
N LEU A 104 7.96 -11.70 -18.31
CA LEU A 104 8.26 -12.55 -17.17
C LEU A 104 7.20 -13.66 -17.05
N GLY A 105 7.65 -14.91 -16.90
CA GLY A 105 6.72 -16.05 -16.88
C GLY A 105 7.20 -17.21 -16.01
N THR A 106 6.23 -17.91 -15.43
CA THR A 106 6.42 -19.25 -14.84
C THR A 106 5.22 -20.10 -15.21
N VAL A 107 5.50 -21.30 -15.70
CA VAL A 107 4.49 -22.33 -15.99
C VAL A 107 3.65 -22.57 -14.72
N PRO A 108 2.30 -22.67 -14.81
CA PRO A 108 1.42 -22.68 -13.65
C PRO A 108 1.80 -23.63 -12.51
N GLU A 109 2.21 -24.85 -12.84
CA GLU A 109 2.59 -25.90 -11.89
C GLU A 109 3.86 -25.58 -11.09
N TYR A 110 4.71 -24.68 -11.58
CA TYR A 110 5.95 -24.24 -10.92
C TYR A 110 5.84 -22.86 -10.28
N ARG A 111 4.65 -22.25 -10.27
CA ARG A 111 4.41 -20.98 -9.58
C ARG A 111 4.63 -21.14 -8.08
N ARG A 112 4.89 -20.03 -7.39
CA ARG A 112 5.23 -19.97 -5.94
C ARG A 112 6.57 -20.58 -5.53
N LYS A 113 7.35 -21.15 -6.46
CA LYS A 113 8.73 -21.63 -6.22
C LYS A 113 9.81 -20.55 -6.39
N GLY A 114 9.43 -19.28 -6.55
CA GLY A 114 10.36 -18.15 -6.69
C GLY A 114 11.20 -18.10 -7.99
N LEU A 115 11.01 -19.03 -8.93
CA LEU A 115 11.90 -19.25 -10.08
C LEU A 115 12.05 -18.03 -11.00
N VAL A 116 10.97 -17.32 -11.27
CA VAL A 116 11.01 -16.10 -12.12
C VAL A 116 11.80 -14.97 -11.47
N GLY A 117 11.94 -14.96 -10.14
CA GLY A 117 12.81 -14.01 -9.43
C GLY A 117 14.28 -14.29 -9.74
N LEU A 118 14.67 -15.57 -9.71
CA LEU A 118 16.04 -16.00 -10.05
C LEU A 118 16.39 -15.69 -11.51
N ALA A 119 15.46 -15.95 -12.44
CA ALA A 119 15.65 -15.61 -13.85
C ALA A 119 15.85 -14.10 -14.04
N LEU A 120 15.01 -13.27 -13.39
CA LEU A 120 15.10 -11.81 -13.46
C LEU A 120 16.44 -11.29 -12.91
N SER A 121 16.85 -11.73 -11.72
CA SER A 121 18.13 -11.32 -11.12
C SER A 121 19.32 -11.69 -12.01
N SER A 122 19.28 -12.87 -12.64
CA SER A 122 20.32 -13.29 -13.59
C SER A 122 20.30 -12.48 -14.90
N THR A 123 19.13 -12.05 -15.39
CA THR A 123 19.00 -11.15 -16.55
C THR A 123 19.58 -9.78 -16.25
N VAL A 124 19.31 -9.22 -15.07
CA VAL A 124 19.87 -7.92 -14.66
C VAL A 124 21.38 -7.98 -14.59
N GLU A 125 21.96 -9.05 -14.06
CA GLU A 125 23.42 -9.18 -14.00
C GLU A 125 24.03 -9.35 -15.39
N ALA A 126 23.35 -10.05 -16.31
CA ALA A 126 23.75 -10.11 -17.71
C ALA A 126 23.81 -8.72 -18.35
N TYR A 127 22.83 -7.89 -18.01
CA TYR A 127 22.69 -6.51 -18.47
C TYR A 127 23.87 -5.64 -17.98
N ARG A 128 24.26 -5.78 -16.72
CA ARG A 128 25.42 -5.10 -16.12
C ARG A 128 26.74 -5.58 -16.71
N ALA A 129 26.93 -6.90 -16.81
CA ALA A 129 28.16 -7.51 -17.32
C ALA A 129 28.45 -7.16 -18.79
N LYS A 130 27.41 -6.87 -19.59
CA LYS A 130 27.55 -6.41 -20.99
C LYS A 130 27.96 -4.93 -21.13
N GLY A 131 28.20 -4.23 -20.02
CA GLY A 131 28.78 -2.88 -20.02
C GLY A 131 27.79 -1.77 -20.35
N MET A 132 26.49 -1.97 -20.12
CA MET A 132 25.46 -0.96 -20.41
C MET A 132 25.33 0.13 -19.33
N THR A 133 26.21 0.16 -18.32
CA THR A 133 26.05 0.98 -17.10
C THR A 133 27.24 1.89 -16.72
N ASN A 134 28.23 2.13 -17.59
CA ASN A 134 29.36 3.06 -17.31
C ASN A 134 29.81 3.84 -18.56
N ASP A 135 30.59 4.91 -18.39
CA ASP A 135 31.03 5.93 -19.39
C ASP A 135 31.71 5.42 -20.69
N ASN A 136 31.90 4.10 -20.86
CA ASN A 136 32.32 3.46 -22.12
C ASN A 136 31.24 2.51 -22.70
N ALA A 137 29.98 2.67 -22.30
CA ALA A 137 28.85 1.88 -22.77
C ALA A 137 28.51 2.22 -24.21
N TRP A 138 28.38 1.20 -25.06
CA TRP A 138 27.94 1.37 -26.46
C TRP A 138 26.51 1.95 -26.58
N PHE A 139 25.70 1.93 -25.51
CA PHE A 139 24.28 2.31 -25.55
C PHE A 139 23.74 3.10 -24.34
N GLY A 140 24.44 3.19 -23.20
CA GLY A 140 24.02 4.02 -22.05
C GLY A 140 22.63 3.73 -21.45
N VAL A 141 22.03 2.57 -21.73
CA VAL A 141 20.67 2.22 -21.27
C VAL A 141 20.76 1.45 -19.96
N GLN A 142 20.11 1.91 -18.89
CA GLN A 142 19.99 1.16 -17.63
C GLN A 142 18.94 0.03 -17.75
N PRO A 143 19.05 -1.07 -16.98
CA PRO A 143 18.00 -2.08 -16.95
C PRO A 143 16.68 -1.42 -16.55
N HIS A 144 15.65 -1.57 -17.36
CA HIS A 144 14.36 -0.93 -17.12
C HIS A 144 13.22 -1.84 -17.54
N CYS A 145 11.99 -1.56 -17.11
CA CYS A 145 10.81 -2.28 -17.55
C CYS A 145 9.61 -1.35 -17.66
N PHE A 146 8.64 -1.72 -18.49
CA PHE A 146 7.35 -1.06 -18.55
C PHE A 146 6.32 -1.92 -17.81
N VAL A 147 5.68 -1.35 -16.80
CA VAL A 147 4.67 -2.04 -16.02
C VAL A 147 3.32 -1.38 -16.30
N HIS A 148 2.36 -2.17 -16.77
CA HIS A 148 0.99 -1.70 -16.89
C HIS A 148 0.42 -1.50 -15.48
N TRP A 149 -0.20 -0.35 -15.23
CA TRP A 149 -0.96 -0.04 -14.02
C TRP A 149 -1.90 -1.14 -13.52
N SER A 150 -2.43 -1.99 -14.42
CA SER A 150 -3.34 -3.08 -14.05
C SER A 150 -2.64 -4.41 -13.68
N ASN A 151 -1.31 -4.48 -13.71
CA ASN A 151 -0.55 -5.73 -13.47
C ASN A 151 0.02 -5.77 -12.04
N THR A 152 -0.86 -6.01 -11.06
CA THR A 152 -0.57 -6.03 -9.62
C THR A 152 0.47 -7.09 -9.21
N ALA A 153 0.49 -8.26 -9.86
CA ALA A 153 1.42 -9.35 -9.53
C ALA A 153 2.90 -9.03 -9.86
N SER A 154 3.16 -8.23 -10.91
CA SER A 154 4.51 -7.76 -11.23
C SER A 154 4.99 -6.66 -10.29
N GLN A 155 4.07 -5.89 -9.70
CA GLN A 155 4.39 -4.87 -8.70
C GLN A 155 4.81 -5.51 -7.37
N GLN A 156 4.23 -6.65 -6.97
CA GLN A 156 4.59 -7.38 -5.73
C GLN A 156 6.05 -7.88 -5.69
N LYS A 157 6.71 -8.08 -6.83
CA LYS A 157 8.15 -8.44 -6.87
C LYS A 157 9.11 -7.28 -6.57
N LYS A 158 8.61 -6.04 -6.44
CA LYS A 158 9.39 -4.87 -5.99
C LYS A 158 10.03 -5.11 -4.61
N VAL A 159 9.35 -5.84 -3.73
CA VAL A 159 9.70 -5.92 -2.31
C VAL A 159 11.04 -6.62 -2.04
N ASN A 160 11.49 -7.53 -2.91
CA ASN A 160 12.73 -8.30 -2.69
C ASN A 160 14.01 -7.72 -3.32
N LEU A 161 13.93 -6.58 -4.04
CA LEU A 161 15.09 -5.92 -4.67
C LEU A 161 15.37 -4.50 -4.14
N GLN A 162 14.63 -4.05 -3.13
CA GLN A 162 14.84 -2.74 -2.49
C GLN A 162 15.13 -2.90 -1.00
N LEU A 163 16.40 -3.16 -0.66
CA LEU A 163 16.93 -2.77 0.65
C LEU A 163 18.24 -2.02 0.42
N THR A 164 18.11 -0.73 0.12
CA THR A 164 19.09 0.23 0.62
C THR A 164 18.35 1.50 1.01
N VAL A 165 18.41 1.73 2.32
CA VAL A 165 17.79 2.79 3.10
C VAL A 165 18.18 4.16 2.53
N ASN A 166 17.27 4.79 1.78
CA ASN A 166 17.11 6.23 1.96
C ASN A 166 16.52 6.42 3.36
N PRO A 167 16.96 7.40 4.16
CA PRO A 167 16.52 7.54 5.55
C PRO A 167 15.00 7.49 5.55
N THR A 168 14.47 6.39 6.08
CA THR A 168 13.06 6.06 6.04
C THR A 168 12.33 7.22 6.68
N ARG A 169 11.60 8.02 5.88
CA ARG A 169 10.69 9.04 6.41
C ARG A 169 9.59 8.31 7.19
N VAL A 170 9.84 8.02 8.45
CA VAL A 170 8.89 7.33 9.34
C VAL A 170 7.55 8.06 9.27
N PRO A 171 6.40 7.37 9.22
CA PRO A 171 5.11 8.03 9.34
C PRO A 171 5.11 8.95 10.55
N LYS A 172 4.75 10.23 10.34
CA LYS A 172 4.82 11.27 11.37
C LYS A 172 3.46 11.90 11.58
N LEU A 173 3.16 12.21 12.84
CA LEU A 173 2.04 13.05 13.22
C LEU A 173 2.53 14.49 13.37
N TYR A 174 1.67 15.45 13.05
CA TYR A 174 1.96 16.89 13.08
C TYR A 174 0.85 17.62 13.82
N VAL A 175 1.20 18.71 14.49
CA VAL A 175 0.26 19.67 15.07
C VAL A 175 0.17 20.87 14.12
N LEU A 176 -1.05 21.23 13.71
CA LEU A 176 -1.32 22.37 12.84
C LEU A 176 -1.85 23.54 13.67
N ARG A 177 -1.22 24.70 13.55
CA ARG A 177 -1.60 25.94 14.24
C ARG A 177 -1.96 27.03 13.23
N GLU A 178 -2.50 28.15 13.69
CA GLU A 178 -2.89 29.26 12.80
C GLU A 178 -1.70 29.83 12.03
N HIS A 179 -0.52 29.85 12.66
CA HIS A 179 0.68 30.49 12.12
C HIS A 179 1.90 29.56 11.99
N SER A 180 1.77 28.30 12.42
CA SER A 180 2.86 27.31 12.31
C SER A 180 2.36 25.86 12.12
N ALA A 181 3.27 24.99 11.70
CA ALA A 181 3.09 23.54 11.71
C ALA A 181 4.34 22.90 12.32
N GLN A 182 4.17 21.87 13.16
CA GLN A 182 5.27 21.24 13.89
C GLN A 182 5.08 19.72 13.99
N ASP A 183 6.18 18.99 14.16
CA ASP A 183 6.16 17.54 14.43
C ASP A 183 5.52 17.29 15.82
N TYR A 184 4.77 16.19 15.96
CA TYR A 184 4.04 15.84 17.18
C TYR A 184 4.92 15.23 18.30
N ASP A 185 6.25 15.17 18.14
CA ASP A 185 7.13 14.56 19.15
C ASP A 185 6.99 15.23 20.54
N ASP A 186 7.35 14.50 21.60
CA ASP A 186 7.00 14.79 23.01
C ASP A 186 7.28 16.23 23.53
N ASP A 187 8.13 17.01 22.84
CA ASP A 187 8.42 18.43 23.09
C ASP A 187 7.38 19.43 22.54
N ALA A 188 6.34 18.95 21.84
CA ALA A 188 5.28 19.78 21.24
C ALA A 188 4.46 20.63 22.24
N ARG A 189 4.63 20.40 23.55
CA ARG A 189 4.02 21.16 24.66
C ARG A 189 4.69 22.51 24.92
N ALA A 190 5.84 22.80 24.31
CA ALA A 190 6.67 23.96 24.63
C ALA A 190 6.29 25.27 23.91
N VAL A 191 5.39 25.23 22.91
CA VAL A 191 4.91 26.45 22.23
C VAL A 191 3.72 27.00 22.99
N ASP A 192 3.82 28.26 23.40
CA ASP A 192 2.80 28.99 24.15
C ASP A 192 1.46 28.99 23.39
N ALA A 193 0.59 28.04 23.75
CA ALA A 193 -0.71 27.82 23.10
C ALA A 193 -1.64 29.05 23.17
N ALA A 194 -1.30 30.04 24.00
CA ALA A 194 -1.99 31.32 24.08
C ALA A 194 -1.78 32.23 22.85
N HIS A 195 -0.69 32.06 22.10
CA HIS A 195 -0.30 32.96 21.00
C HIS A 195 -0.46 32.35 19.60
N ASP A 196 -0.49 31.03 19.46
CA ASP A 196 -0.71 30.33 18.18
C ASP A 196 -1.61 29.09 18.40
N PRO A 197 -2.94 29.28 18.32
CA PRO A 197 -3.88 28.24 18.72
C PRO A 197 -3.83 27.06 17.75
N VAL A 198 -4.02 25.85 18.29
CA VAL A 198 -4.05 24.62 17.49
C VAL A 198 -5.35 24.56 16.70
N VAL A 199 -5.25 24.47 15.39
CA VAL A 199 -6.38 24.41 14.46
C VAL A 199 -6.60 23.03 13.88
N GLY A 200 -5.64 22.12 14.02
CA GLY A 200 -5.73 20.80 13.41
C GLY A 200 -4.55 19.89 13.71
N ILE A 201 -4.58 18.74 13.06
CA ILE A 201 -3.49 17.76 13.04
C ILE A 201 -3.22 17.31 11.60
N GLY A 202 -1.98 16.90 11.34
CA GLY A 202 -1.56 16.32 10.06
C GLY A 202 -0.90 14.98 10.27
N PHE A 203 -0.90 14.11 9.27
CA PHE A 203 -0.21 12.82 9.31
C PHE A 203 0.46 12.53 7.97
N SER A 204 1.71 12.10 7.99
CA SER A 204 2.44 11.67 6.80
C SER A 204 2.66 10.16 6.78
N PHE A 205 2.67 9.59 5.57
CA PHE A 205 2.92 8.17 5.34
C PHE A 205 3.69 7.96 4.04
N ILE A 206 4.51 6.90 3.95
CA ILE A 206 5.29 6.58 2.74
C ILE A 206 4.48 5.75 1.73
N SER A 207 3.54 4.94 2.23
CA SER A 207 2.71 4.06 1.42
C SER A 207 1.38 3.87 2.12
N ASP A 208 0.29 3.97 1.36
CA ASP A 208 -0.98 3.36 1.75
C ASP A 208 -1.23 2.17 0.83
N ASN A 209 -2.15 1.29 1.24
CA ASN A 209 -2.53 0.10 0.49
C ASN A 209 -2.83 0.33 -1.02
N GLN A 210 -3.02 1.56 -1.46
CA GLN A 210 -3.38 1.87 -2.84
C GLN A 210 -2.30 2.67 -3.60
N HIS A 211 -1.24 3.17 -2.94
CA HIS A 211 -0.28 4.10 -3.53
C HIS A 211 1.11 4.02 -2.85
N GLU A 212 2.15 3.70 -3.62
CA GLU A 212 3.55 3.69 -3.18
C GLU A 212 4.18 5.10 -3.13
N ARG A 213 3.41 6.11 -2.71
CA ARG A 213 3.85 7.52 -2.73
C ARG A 213 3.67 8.13 -1.36
N PHE A 214 4.55 9.08 -1.03
CA PHE A 214 4.40 9.92 0.14
C PHE A 214 3.02 10.58 0.11
N GLY A 215 2.28 10.43 1.20
CA GLY A 215 0.94 10.99 1.34
C GLY A 215 0.78 11.71 2.65
N LEU A 216 -0.19 12.62 2.66
CA LEU A 216 -0.56 13.45 3.78
C LEU A 216 -2.06 13.37 4.02
N HIS A 217 -2.43 13.18 5.29
CA HIS A 217 -3.76 13.46 5.80
C HIS A 217 -3.71 14.72 6.67
N PHE A 218 -4.83 15.42 6.76
CA PHE A 218 -5.00 16.52 7.70
C PHE A 218 -6.45 16.59 8.17
N TRP A 219 -6.61 17.04 9.40
CA TRP A 219 -7.91 17.26 10.03
C TRP A 219 -7.89 18.62 10.70
N LEU A 220 -8.87 19.44 10.36
CA LEU A 220 -9.02 20.79 10.87
C LEU A 220 -10.25 20.87 11.77
N ARG A 221 -10.23 21.76 12.76
CA ARG A 221 -11.42 22.07 13.57
C ARG A 221 -12.54 22.53 12.65
N SER A 222 -13.75 22.03 12.88
CA SER A 222 -14.95 22.49 12.14
C SER A 222 -15.28 23.98 12.38
N THR A 223 -14.72 24.58 13.44
CA THR A 223 -15.00 25.96 13.86
C THR A 223 -14.04 27.00 13.27
N ILE A 224 -13.00 26.60 12.54
CA ILE A 224 -12.02 27.57 12.01
C ILE A 224 -12.56 28.24 10.75
N ALA A 225 -12.20 29.52 10.56
CA ALA A 225 -12.59 30.25 9.37
C ALA A 225 -11.85 29.72 8.12
N PRO A 226 -12.48 29.74 6.92
CA PRO A 226 -11.84 29.26 5.69
C PRO A 226 -10.46 29.88 5.38
N PRO A 227 -10.20 31.19 5.59
CA PRO A 227 -8.86 31.76 5.38
C PRO A 227 -7.79 31.13 6.29
N THR A 228 -8.13 30.89 7.56
CA THR A 228 -7.25 30.23 8.52
C THR A 228 -6.96 28.78 8.10
N ALA A 229 -7.99 28.04 7.68
CA ALA A 229 -7.83 26.68 7.15
C ALA A 229 -6.84 26.63 5.98
N THR A 230 -6.99 27.55 5.02
CA THR A 230 -6.11 27.70 3.85
C THR A 230 -4.67 27.99 4.25
N GLN A 231 -4.47 28.96 5.16
CA GLN A 231 -3.13 29.33 5.64
C GLN A 231 -2.43 28.16 6.34
N SER A 232 -3.10 27.51 7.29
CA SER A 232 -2.54 26.40 8.04
C SER A 232 -2.24 25.19 7.16
N LEU A 233 -3.08 24.91 6.16
CA LEU A 233 -2.81 23.85 5.17
C LEU A 233 -1.56 24.17 4.33
N SER A 234 -1.37 25.44 3.93
CA SER A 234 -0.17 25.85 3.21
C SER A 234 1.11 25.66 4.04
N LEU A 235 1.06 26.04 5.32
CA LEU A 235 2.17 25.85 6.26
C LEU A 235 2.48 24.36 6.48
N PHE A 236 1.43 23.54 6.64
CA PHE A 236 1.58 22.09 6.77
C PHE A 236 2.26 21.46 5.55
N LEU A 237 1.77 21.76 4.35
CA LEU A 237 2.34 21.21 3.12
C LEU A 237 3.81 21.57 3.00
N ARG A 238 4.16 22.85 3.17
CA ARG A 238 5.56 23.31 3.12
C ARG A 238 6.45 22.63 4.17
N HIS A 239 5.95 22.48 5.40
CA HIS A 239 6.70 21.85 6.49
C HIS A 239 6.91 20.35 6.23
N ALA A 240 5.84 19.63 5.90
CA ALA A 240 5.89 18.19 5.68
C ALA A 240 6.69 17.80 4.41
N THR A 241 6.73 18.68 3.42
CA THR A 241 7.48 18.47 2.17
C THR A 241 8.82 19.19 2.13
N ALA A 242 9.30 19.77 3.23
CA ALA A 242 10.59 20.44 3.28
C ALA A 242 11.72 19.50 2.87
N GLY A 243 12.62 20.00 2.02
CA GLY A 243 13.77 19.25 1.50
C GLY A 243 13.41 18.06 0.60
N MET A 244 12.18 18.02 0.04
CA MET A 244 11.81 17.04 -0.98
C MET A 244 12.02 17.63 -2.37
N ASP A 245 12.56 16.82 -3.28
CA ASP A 245 12.50 17.12 -4.71
C ASP A 245 11.02 17.13 -5.18
N PRO A 246 10.68 17.81 -6.29
CA PRO A 246 9.31 17.83 -6.81
C PRO A 246 8.77 16.40 -6.98
N HIS A 247 7.78 16.04 -6.19
CA HIS A 247 7.22 14.69 -6.12
C HIS A 247 5.71 14.76 -5.96
N MET A 248 5.03 13.69 -6.35
CA MET A 248 3.59 13.61 -6.22
C MET A 248 3.21 13.17 -4.81
N VAL A 249 2.52 14.04 -4.08
CA VAL A 249 1.95 13.81 -2.76
C VAL A 249 0.49 13.37 -2.88
N GLY A 250 0.08 12.34 -2.14
CA GLY A 250 -1.33 12.00 -1.98
C GLY A 250 -1.99 12.83 -0.87
N LEU A 251 -3.06 13.56 -1.19
CA LEU A 251 -3.97 14.21 -0.24
C LEU A 251 -5.31 13.46 -0.22
N ARG A 252 -5.81 13.25 1.00
CA ARG A 252 -6.80 12.21 1.28
C ARG A 252 -8.00 12.78 2.03
N ALA A 253 -9.21 12.39 1.63
CA ALA A 253 -10.48 12.86 2.21
C ALA A 253 -10.61 14.40 2.27
N VAL A 254 -10.08 15.09 1.25
CA VAL A 254 -10.14 16.55 1.16
C VAL A 254 -11.53 16.98 0.71
N GLU A 255 -12.19 17.84 1.48
CA GLU A 255 -13.44 18.46 1.06
C GLU A 255 -13.18 19.43 -0.11
N HIS A 256 -14.11 19.46 -1.08
CA HIS A 256 -14.02 20.29 -2.28
C HIS A 256 -13.72 21.77 -2.00
N ASN A 257 -14.21 22.31 -0.88
CA ASN A 257 -14.02 23.71 -0.52
C ASN A 257 -12.56 24.09 -0.22
N HIS A 258 -11.68 23.11 0.05
CA HIS A 258 -10.25 23.35 0.27
C HIS A 258 -9.43 23.33 -1.02
N TYR A 259 -10.06 23.15 -2.19
CA TYR A 259 -9.34 22.94 -3.45
C TYR A 259 -8.62 24.17 -3.96
N VAL A 260 -9.24 25.35 -3.84
CA VAL A 260 -8.63 26.62 -4.29
C VAL A 260 -7.31 26.86 -3.56
N ALA A 261 -7.32 26.69 -2.24
CA ALA A 261 -6.14 26.82 -1.39
C ALA A 261 -5.00 25.88 -1.81
N ILE A 262 -5.32 24.66 -2.21
CA ILE A 262 -4.34 23.64 -2.59
C ILE A 262 -3.81 23.94 -4.00
N GLN A 263 -4.69 24.32 -4.93
CA GLN A 263 -4.30 24.67 -6.30
C GLN A 263 -3.32 25.85 -6.36
N ASP A 264 -3.46 26.83 -5.47
CA ASP A 264 -2.62 28.03 -5.46
C ASP A 264 -1.17 27.79 -5.00
N ILE A 265 -0.89 26.64 -4.38
CA ILE A 265 0.41 26.36 -3.74
C ILE A 265 1.07 25.07 -4.23
N VAL A 266 0.48 24.38 -5.20
CA VAL A 266 1.03 23.17 -5.82
C VAL A 266 1.15 23.37 -7.32
N ASN A 267 2.17 22.76 -7.93
CA ASN A 267 2.44 22.85 -9.35
C ASN A 267 1.38 22.17 -10.22
N ARG A 268 0.77 21.08 -9.72
CA ARG A 268 -0.25 20.31 -10.45
C ARG A 268 -1.16 19.54 -9.50
N VAL A 269 -2.42 19.38 -9.90
CA VAL A 269 -3.42 18.54 -9.20
C VAL A 269 -3.90 17.39 -10.12
N LEU A 270 -4.10 16.21 -9.54
CA LEU A 270 -4.68 15.01 -10.16
C LEU A 270 -5.80 14.48 -9.26
N TRP A 271 -6.98 14.25 -9.83
CA TRP A 271 -8.14 13.76 -9.09
C TRP A 271 -8.37 12.28 -9.32
N LYS A 272 -8.76 11.56 -8.27
CA LYS A 272 -9.18 10.16 -8.32
C LYS A 272 -10.48 9.99 -7.55
N ASP A 273 -11.41 9.26 -8.16
CA ASP A 273 -12.71 8.94 -7.55
C ASP A 273 -12.54 8.00 -6.35
N THR A 274 -13.50 8.01 -5.43
CA THR A 274 -13.51 7.20 -4.20
C THR A 274 -13.81 5.71 -4.43
N ASN A 275 -13.66 5.22 -5.67
CA ASN A 275 -13.87 3.82 -6.06
C ASN A 275 -15.25 3.25 -5.66
N GLY A 276 -16.30 4.07 -5.65
CA GLY A 276 -17.67 3.62 -5.34
C GLY A 276 -17.94 3.35 -3.85
N CYS A 277 -17.06 3.80 -2.96
CA CYS A 277 -17.29 3.80 -1.51
C CYS A 277 -18.20 4.97 -1.10
N GLY A 278 -19.18 4.69 -0.24
CA GLY A 278 -19.95 5.70 0.50
C GLY A 278 -19.28 6.05 1.83
N LEU A 279 -19.33 7.32 2.23
CA LEU A 279 -18.91 7.78 3.54
C LEU A 279 -20.04 7.60 4.56
N TYR A 280 -19.68 7.07 5.72
CA TYR A 280 -20.56 6.91 6.87
C TYR A 280 -19.96 7.65 8.06
N LEU A 281 -20.78 8.46 8.74
CA LEU A 281 -20.39 9.21 9.95
C LEU A 281 -21.17 8.72 11.15
N LEU A 282 -20.51 8.70 12.31
CA LEU A 282 -21.14 8.46 13.60
C LEU A 282 -21.21 9.77 14.39
N ASP A 283 -22.38 10.06 14.94
CA ASP A 283 -22.52 11.14 15.91
C ASP A 283 -21.70 10.80 17.17
N ALA A 284 -20.91 11.76 17.65
CA ALA A 284 -20.07 11.60 18.83
C ALA A 284 -20.87 11.21 20.09
N ALA A 285 -22.15 11.61 20.17
CA ALA A 285 -23.06 11.28 21.26
C ALA A 285 -23.72 9.91 21.13
N THR A 286 -23.59 9.21 19.99
CA THR A 286 -24.24 7.92 19.79
C THR A 286 -23.73 6.90 20.82
N PRO A 287 -24.61 6.29 21.62
CA PRO A 287 -24.20 5.25 22.56
C PRO A 287 -23.73 4.01 21.81
N VAL A 288 -22.60 3.46 22.22
CA VAL A 288 -22.07 2.21 21.65
C VAL A 288 -21.93 1.17 22.77
N THR A 289 -22.18 -0.09 22.43
CA THR A 289 -21.91 -1.20 23.33
C THR A 289 -20.43 -1.56 23.23
N SER A 290 -19.68 -1.32 24.29
CA SER A 290 -18.26 -1.67 24.39
C SER A 290 -18.02 -2.67 25.52
N VAL A 291 -16.89 -3.35 25.42
CA VAL A 291 -16.37 -4.30 26.39
C VAL A 291 -14.94 -3.90 26.73
N ALA A 292 -14.60 -3.89 28.01
CA ALA A 292 -13.25 -3.56 28.48
C ALA A 292 -12.24 -4.64 28.04
N LEU A 293 -10.97 -4.24 27.85
CA LEU A 293 -9.89 -5.17 27.58
C LEU A 293 -9.75 -6.19 28.73
N GLY A 294 -9.53 -7.45 28.39
CA GLY A 294 -9.45 -8.60 29.32
C GLY A 294 -10.79 -9.09 29.85
N ALA A 295 -11.90 -8.40 29.56
CA ALA A 295 -13.22 -8.90 29.95
C ALA A 295 -13.62 -10.11 29.10
N THR A 296 -14.27 -11.07 29.75
CA THR A 296 -14.72 -12.33 29.13
C THR A 296 -16.24 -12.46 29.19
N TRP A 297 -16.81 -13.13 28.18
CA TRP A 297 -18.25 -13.42 28.12
C TRP A 297 -18.49 -14.72 27.37
N GLN A 298 -19.70 -15.27 27.51
CA GLN A 298 -20.09 -16.51 26.85
C GLN A 298 -21.15 -16.28 25.78
N VAL A 299 -21.00 -16.96 24.63
CA VAL A 299 -22.01 -17.03 23.57
C VAL A 299 -22.03 -18.43 22.97
N ASP A 300 -23.19 -19.09 23.00
CA ASP A 300 -23.40 -20.44 22.48
C ASP A 300 -22.40 -21.48 23.01
N GLY A 301 -22.04 -21.40 24.31
CA GLY A 301 -21.13 -22.33 24.97
C GLY A 301 -19.64 -22.02 24.80
N ASP A 302 -19.27 -21.11 23.89
CA ASP A 302 -17.89 -20.63 23.76
C ASP A 302 -17.65 -19.45 24.72
N THR A 303 -16.44 -19.38 25.28
CA THR A 303 -15.98 -18.22 26.06
C THR A 303 -15.07 -17.35 25.20
N PHE A 304 -15.43 -16.07 25.09
CA PHE A 304 -14.70 -15.05 24.34
C PHE A 304 -14.06 -14.03 25.27
N GLU A 305 -13.06 -13.33 24.76
CA GLU A 305 -12.32 -12.28 25.44
C GLU A 305 -12.10 -11.09 24.52
N MET A 306 -12.20 -9.88 25.07
CA MET A 306 -11.84 -8.65 24.37
C MET A 306 -10.37 -8.35 24.60
N ASP A 307 -9.61 -8.15 23.53
CA ASP A 307 -8.18 -7.90 23.59
C ASP A 307 -7.77 -6.81 22.58
N SER A 308 -6.53 -6.35 22.71
CA SER A 308 -5.89 -5.47 21.73
C SER A 308 -5.40 -6.31 20.55
N ALA A 309 -5.53 -5.77 19.33
CA ALA A 309 -4.96 -6.41 18.17
C ALA A 309 -3.43 -6.35 18.23
N LEU A 310 -2.77 -7.45 17.86
CA LEU A 310 -1.32 -7.63 17.88
C LEU A 310 -0.79 -7.82 16.46
N PRO A 311 0.50 -7.54 16.20
CA PRO A 311 1.12 -7.84 14.90
C PRO A 311 0.88 -9.28 14.41
N SER A 312 0.85 -10.25 15.32
CA SER A 312 0.59 -11.66 15.01
C SER A 312 -0.83 -11.94 14.48
N ASP A 313 -1.76 -11.00 14.61
CA ASP A 313 -3.14 -11.15 14.10
C ASP A 313 -3.26 -10.77 12.62
N ALA A 314 -2.22 -10.15 12.02
CA ALA A 314 -2.24 -9.69 10.63
C ALA A 314 -2.66 -10.76 9.61
N PRO A 315 -2.19 -12.03 9.68
CA PRO A 315 -2.62 -13.06 8.73
C PRO A 315 -4.12 -13.34 8.77
N ALA A 316 -4.73 -13.37 9.96
CA ALA A 316 -6.17 -13.59 10.11
C ALA A 316 -6.96 -12.41 9.54
N ILE A 317 -6.51 -11.17 9.83
CA ILE A 317 -7.11 -9.93 9.34
C ILE A 317 -7.08 -9.87 7.80
N LEU A 318 -5.91 -10.11 7.22
CA LEU A 318 -5.70 -10.12 5.77
C LEU A 318 -6.48 -11.22 5.07
N SER A 319 -6.64 -12.39 5.70
CA SER A 319 -7.38 -13.51 5.09
C SER A 319 -8.86 -13.22 4.83
N LEU A 320 -9.45 -12.24 5.53
CA LEU A 320 -10.87 -11.87 5.39
C LEU A 320 -11.05 -10.46 4.79
N SER A 321 -9.99 -9.80 4.35
CA SER A 321 -10.12 -8.47 3.77
C SER A 321 -10.74 -8.53 2.37
N SER A 322 -11.76 -7.71 2.12
CA SER A 322 -12.43 -7.63 0.81
C SER A 322 -11.64 -6.82 -0.22
N ILE A 323 -10.61 -6.11 0.24
CA ILE A 323 -9.63 -5.40 -0.57
C ILE A 323 -8.31 -6.10 -0.31
N GLU A 324 -7.49 -6.25 -1.35
CA GLU A 324 -6.11 -6.72 -1.17
C GLU A 324 -5.36 -5.64 -0.38
N TYR A 325 -4.99 -5.96 0.87
CA TYR A 325 -4.17 -5.08 1.69
C TYR A 325 -2.71 -5.49 1.64
N ASP A 326 -1.82 -4.50 1.46
CA ASP A 326 -0.39 -4.70 1.67
C ASP A 326 -0.14 -5.16 3.13
N GLU A 327 0.67 -6.21 3.27
CA GLU A 327 0.94 -6.83 4.57
C GLU A 327 1.70 -5.86 5.48
N ASP A 328 2.71 -5.15 4.96
CA ASP A 328 3.49 -4.18 5.72
C ASP A 328 2.62 -3.01 6.21
N TYR A 329 1.62 -2.60 5.42
CA TYR A 329 0.62 -1.62 5.85
C TYR A 329 -0.13 -2.09 7.10
N ILE A 330 -0.66 -3.32 7.10
CA ILE A 330 -1.38 -3.86 8.27
C ILE A 330 -0.46 -4.01 9.48
N TYR A 331 0.75 -4.54 9.29
CA TYR A 331 1.74 -4.61 10.36
C TYR A 331 2.10 -3.23 10.91
N SER A 332 2.17 -2.21 10.05
CA SER A 332 2.47 -0.84 10.46
C SER A 332 1.40 -0.28 11.40
N LEU A 333 0.12 -0.52 11.12
CA LEU A 333 -1.00 -0.10 11.98
C LEU A 333 -0.94 -0.81 13.33
N LEU A 334 -0.74 -2.14 13.32
CA LEU A 334 -0.72 -2.99 14.51
C LEU A 334 0.44 -2.69 15.45
N LYS A 335 1.58 -2.20 14.93
CA LYS A 335 2.75 -1.82 15.74
C LYS A 335 2.85 -0.33 16.05
N HIS A 336 1.99 0.51 15.45
CA HIS A 336 2.14 1.97 15.57
C HIS A 336 1.90 2.43 17.03
N PRO A 337 2.74 3.30 17.62
CA PRO A 337 2.59 3.76 19.01
C PRO A 337 1.25 4.45 19.34
N VAL A 338 0.58 4.95 18.30
CA VAL A 338 -0.75 5.59 18.37
C VAL A 338 -1.84 4.64 17.89
N PHE A 339 -1.86 4.25 16.60
CA PHE A 339 -2.97 3.49 16.03
C PHE A 339 -3.26 2.16 16.74
N SER A 340 -2.21 1.45 17.18
CA SER A 340 -2.36 0.16 17.89
C SER A 340 -3.26 0.25 19.13
N LYS A 341 -3.33 1.41 19.78
CA LYS A 341 -4.14 1.65 20.98
C LYS A 341 -5.65 1.58 20.71
N PHE A 342 -6.08 1.80 19.47
CA PHE A 342 -7.49 1.78 19.08
C PHE A 342 -7.98 0.39 18.66
N LEU A 343 -7.07 -0.47 18.21
CA LEU A 343 -7.43 -1.70 17.50
C LEU A 343 -7.96 -2.74 18.49
N ARG A 344 -9.10 -3.34 18.18
CA ARG A 344 -9.74 -4.34 19.06
C ARG A 344 -9.95 -5.65 18.32
N VAL A 345 -9.72 -6.73 19.06
CA VAL A 345 -9.93 -8.10 18.60
C VAL A 345 -10.67 -8.89 19.69
N VAL A 346 -11.59 -9.73 19.25
CA VAL A 346 -12.25 -10.73 20.06
C VAL A 346 -11.51 -12.04 19.84
N ARG A 347 -11.09 -12.67 20.94
CA ARG A 347 -10.41 -13.95 20.94
C ARG A 347 -11.29 -15.03 21.54
N VAL A 348 -11.06 -16.28 21.15
CA VAL A 348 -11.52 -17.43 21.92
C VAL A 348 -10.64 -17.53 23.16
N ALA A 349 -11.22 -17.48 24.37
CA ALA A 349 -10.45 -17.34 25.61
C ALA A 349 -9.48 -18.50 25.85
N ALA A 350 -9.89 -19.73 25.48
CA ALA A 350 -9.09 -20.94 25.69
C ALA A 350 -7.86 -21.04 24.76
N THR A 351 -8.01 -20.64 23.49
CA THR A 351 -6.95 -20.79 22.48
C THR A 351 -6.22 -19.49 22.18
N LYS A 352 -6.76 -18.35 22.63
CA LYS A 352 -6.33 -16.98 22.29
C LYS A 352 -6.37 -16.68 20.79
N GLN A 353 -7.05 -17.52 20.00
CA GLN A 353 -7.21 -17.32 18.57
C GLN A 353 -8.07 -16.07 18.30
N PRO A 354 -7.63 -15.12 17.45
CA PRO A 354 -8.46 -13.99 17.03
C PRO A 354 -9.58 -14.47 16.09
N VAL A 355 -10.82 -14.07 16.36
CA VAL A 355 -12.00 -14.53 15.60
C VAL A 355 -12.91 -13.40 15.11
N SER A 356 -12.77 -12.20 15.67
CA SER A 356 -13.45 -10.99 15.16
C SER A 356 -12.66 -9.74 15.52
N TRP A 357 -12.71 -8.69 14.72
CA TRP A 357 -11.90 -7.49 14.94
C TRP A 357 -12.50 -6.25 14.28
N ALA A 358 -12.02 -5.10 14.76
CA ALA A 358 -12.27 -3.79 14.18
C ALA A 358 -11.01 -2.92 14.34
N LEU A 359 -10.53 -2.38 13.22
CA LEU A 359 -9.30 -1.59 13.18
C LEU A 359 -9.58 -0.14 12.80
N VAL A 360 -8.54 0.68 12.94
CA VAL A 360 -8.48 2.06 12.52
C VAL A 360 -7.35 2.19 11.49
N HIS A 361 -7.67 2.75 10.33
CA HIS A 361 -6.70 3.07 9.29
C HIS A 361 -5.82 4.26 9.70
N ASN A 362 -4.74 4.49 8.95
CA ASN A 362 -3.84 5.62 9.15
C ASN A 362 -4.51 6.99 8.91
N ASP A 363 -5.69 7.01 8.30
CA ASP A 363 -6.55 8.17 8.14
C ASP A 363 -7.60 8.29 9.25
N PHE A 364 -7.47 7.51 10.33
CA PHE A 364 -8.43 7.42 11.41
C PHE A 364 -9.83 6.91 11.02
N SER A 365 -10.04 6.45 9.79
CA SER A 365 -11.27 5.78 9.42
C SER A 365 -11.35 4.40 10.08
N LEU A 366 -12.53 4.03 10.54
CA LEU A 366 -12.83 2.70 11.05
C LEU A 366 -12.93 1.75 9.86
N GLY A 367 -12.23 0.63 9.92
CA GLY A 367 -12.15 -0.29 8.79
C GLY A 367 -11.57 -1.64 9.14
N LEU A 368 -11.33 -2.44 8.10
CA LEU A 368 -10.89 -3.85 8.20
C LEU A 368 -11.75 -4.66 9.17
N VAL A 369 -13.06 -4.39 9.20
CA VAL A 369 -14.00 -5.02 10.12
C VAL A 369 -14.25 -6.46 9.69
N GLY A 370 -14.05 -7.41 10.59
CA GLY A 370 -14.11 -8.83 10.24
C GLY A 370 -14.62 -9.73 11.36
N THR A 371 -15.27 -10.82 10.95
CA THR A 371 -15.52 -12.00 11.78
C THR A 371 -15.26 -13.23 10.94
N ASP A 372 -14.45 -14.13 11.50
CA ASP A 372 -14.25 -15.46 10.95
C ASP A 372 -15.61 -16.12 10.66
N PRO A 373 -15.82 -16.67 9.44
CA PRO A 373 -17.08 -17.29 9.06
C PRO A 373 -17.66 -18.27 10.09
N ALA A 374 -16.82 -19.04 10.79
CA ALA A 374 -17.24 -20.01 11.79
C ALA A 374 -17.85 -19.36 13.06
N TYR A 375 -17.55 -18.08 13.31
CA TYR A 375 -17.96 -17.34 14.50
C TYR A 375 -19.00 -16.23 14.19
N ARG A 376 -19.52 -16.19 12.96
CA ARG A 376 -20.56 -15.23 12.56
C ARG A 376 -21.88 -15.47 13.29
N ARG A 377 -22.73 -14.43 13.29
CA ARG A 377 -24.04 -14.38 13.97
C ARG A 377 -24.00 -14.51 15.49
N LYS A 378 -22.83 -14.43 16.11
CA LYS A 378 -22.63 -14.34 17.57
C LYS A 378 -22.53 -12.90 18.10
N GLY A 379 -22.70 -11.90 17.24
CA GLY A 379 -22.63 -10.47 17.61
C GLY A 379 -21.23 -9.94 17.92
N LEU A 380 -20.17 -10.74 17.75
CA LEU A 380 -18.80 -10.41 18.19
C LEU A 380 -18.25 -9.13 17.55
N VAL A 381 -18.50 -8.92 16.27
CA VAL A 381 -18.02 -7.74 15.54
C VAL A 381 -18.57 -6.44 16.12
N ARG A 382 -19.81 -6.45 16.63
CA ARG A 382 -20.43 -5.27 17.21
C ARG A 382 -19.70 -4.86 18.49
N LEU A 383 -19.25 -5.84 19.27
CA LEU A 383 -18.47 -5.60 20.48
C LEU A 383 -17.06 -5.12 20.15
N ALA A 384 -16.39 -5.74 19.17
CA ALA A 384 -15.09 -5.28 18.69
C ALA A 384 -15.16 -3.83 18.21
N PHE A 385 -16.14 -3.53 17.36
CA PHE A 385 -16.32 -2.20 16.77
C PHE A 385 -16.70 -1.15 17.80
N GLY A 386 -17.61 -1.47 18.73
CA GLY A 386 -17.98 -0.57 19.83
C GLY A 386 -16.82 -0.30 20.79
N SER A 387 -16.02 -1.31 21.11
CA SER A 387 -14.78 -1.13 21.90
C SER A 387 -13.72 -0.32 21.16
N THR A 388 -13.61 -0.43 19.83
CA THR A 388 -12.71 0.42 19.01
C THR A 388 -13.17 1.88 19.05
N ILE A 389 -14.48 2.13 18.94
CA ILE A 389 -15.06 3.48 19.04
C ILE A 389 -14.81 4.09 20.42
N GLU A 390 -15.03 3.35 21.51
CA GLU A 390 -14.74 3.88 22.86
C GLU A 390 -13.25 4.14 23.07
N ALA A 391 -12.37 3.25 22.59
CA ALA A 391 -10.93 3.48 22.64
C ALA A 391 -10.51 4.77 21.92
N TYR A 392 -11.12 5.00 20.76
CA TYR A 392 -10.93 6.21 19.97
C TYR A 392 -11.43 7.45 20.73
N ARG A 393 -12.65 7.40 21.30
CA ARG A 393 -13.23 8.49 22.10
C ARG A 393 -12.39 8.79 23.33
N ASP A 394 -11.91 7.78 24.04
CA ASP A 394 -11.08 7.96 25.23
C ASP A 394 -9.75 8.64 24.89
N ALA A 395 -9.13 8.29 23.77
CA ALA A 395 -7.93 9.00 23.33
C ALA A 395 -8.21 10.45 22.96
N ILE A 396 -9.35 10.76 22.34
CA ILE A 396 -9.76 12.15 22.09
C ILE A 396 -9.91 12.90 23.43
N ARG A 397 -10.61 12.31 24.41
CA ARG A 397 -10.86 12.92 25.72
C ARG A 397 -9.58 13.21 26.51
N VAL A 398 -8.57 12.35 26.41
CA VAL A 398 -7.35 12.39 27.24
C VAL A 398 -6.24 13.29 26.67
N ALA A 399 -6.24 13.56 25.36
CA ALA A 399 -5.03 14.03 24.68
C ALA A 399 -4.59 15.49 24.93
N ASP A 400 -5.39 16.35 25.57
CA ASP A 400 -5.09 17.77 25.91
C ASP A 400 -4.84 18.71 24.69
N VAL A 401 -4.45 18.14 23.55
CA VAL A 401 -4.68 18.62 22.19
C VAL A 401 -5.87 17.82 21.67
N ASP A 402 -7.07 18.32 21.96
CA ASP A 402 -8.33 17.90 21.32
C ASP A 402 -8.04 17.40 19.89
N TRP A 403 -8.26 16.12 19.59
CA TRP A 403 -8.01 15.57 18.26
C TRP A 403 -9.04 16.18 17.29
N PHE A 404 -8.68 17.31 16.69
CA PHE A 404 -9.61 18.24 16.04
C PHE A 404 -10.23 17.67 14.77
N GLY A 405 -11.57 17.81 14.65
CA GLY A 405 -12.29 17.45 13.42
C GLY A 405 -12.37 15.94 13.13
N LEU A 406 -11.84 15.10 14.02
CA LEU A 406 -11.87 13.65 13.92
C LEU A 406 -13.23 13.10 14.39
N HIS A 407 -14.22 13.20 13.50
CA HIS A 407 -15.48 12.49 13.66
C HIS A 407 -15.25 11.02 13.33
N GLN A 408 -15.82 10.08 14.10
CA GLN A 408 -15.69 8.67 13.77
C GLN A 408 -16.40 8.39 12.44
N TYR A 409 -15.65 7.86 11.48
CA TYR A 409 -16.13 7.66 10.13
C TYR A 409 -15.61 6.37 9.53
N CYS A 410 -16.29 5.87 8.51
CA CYS A 410 -15.84 4.72 7.73
C CYS A 410 -16.26 4.85 6.26
N PHE A 411 -15.55 4.11 5.41
CA PHE A 411 -15.91 3.93 4.01
C PHE A 411 -16.45 2.53 3.79
N VAL A 412 -17.61 2.43 3.15
CA VAL A 412 -18.24 1.15 2.84
C VAL A 412 -18.56 1.11 1.36
N PHE A 413 -18.21 0.03 0.68
CA PHE A 413 -18.60 -0.16 -0.71
C PHE A 413 -20.12 -0.14 -0.87
N SER A 414 -20.58 0.51 -1.94
CA SER A 414 -21.99 0.65 -2.29
C SER A 414 -22.71 -0.69 -2.51
N ASP A 415 -21.99 -1.75 -2.87
CA ASP A 415 -22.53 -3.10 -3.05
C ASP A 415 -22.45 -3.99 -1.78
N ASN A 416 -21.71 -3.57 -0.74
CA ASN A 416 -21.58 -4.31 0.51
C ASN A 416 -22.74 -4.03 1.48
N VAL A 417 -23.92 -4.54 1.14
CA VAL A 417 -25.17 -4.34 1.90
C VAL A 417 -25.05 -4.78 3.36
N ALA A 418 -24.33 -5.87 3.64
CA ALA A 418 -24.19 -6.39 5.00
C ALA A 418 -23.44 -5.41 5.92
N SER A 419 -22.32 -4.84 5.43
CA SER A 419 -21.59 -3.82 6.19
C SER A 419 -22.39 -2.53 6.33
N GLN A 420 -23.14 -2.11 5.30
CA GLN A 420 -24.01 -0.93 5.40
C GLN A 420 -25.08 -1.11 6.50
N GLN A 421 -25.71 -2.29 6.56
CA GLN A 421 -26.67 -2.63 7.61
C GLN A 421 -26.04 -2.67 9.01
N LEU A 422 -24.81 -3.22 9.13
CA LEU A 422 -24.05 -3.19 10.38
C LEU A 422 -23.81 -1.73 10.81
N MET A 423 -23.27 -0.89 9.94
CA MET A 423 -23.00 0.52 10.25
C MET A 423 -24.26 1.26 10.68
N ALA A 424 -25.37 1.11 9.94
CA ALA A 424 -26.66 1.68 10.30
C ALA A 424 -27.15 1.20 11.68
N SER A 425 -27.00 -0.09 12.00
CA SER A 425 -27.38 -0.65 13.31
C SER A 425 -26.54 -0.11 14.48
N MET A 426 -25.36 0.44 14.18
CA MET A 426 -24.46 1.08 15.14
C MET A 426 -24.63 2.60 15.19
N GLY A 427 -25.61 3.15 14.46
CA GLY A 427 -25.95 4.56 14.45
C GLY A 427 -25.13 5.42 13.47
N PHE A 428 -24.37 4.79 12.57
CA PHE A 428 -23.77 5.52 11.47
C PHE A 428 -24.83 5.90 10.45
N HIS A 429 -24.71 7.10 9.89
CA HIS A 429 -25.53 7.56 8.79
C HIS A 429 -24.67 7.78 7.54
N GLN A 430 -25.21 7.41 6.39
CA GLN A 430 -24.55 7.67 5.12
C GLN A 430 -24.63 9.17 4.80
N VAL A 431 -23.53 9.71 4.29
CA VAL A 431 -23.49 11.09 3.79
C VAL A 431 -23.69 11.06 2.28
N HIS A 432 -24.87 11.46 1.81
CA HIS A 432 -25.26 11.36 0.39
C HIS A 432 -24.73 12.52 -0.48
N ASP A 433 -24.54 13.70 0.11
CA ASP A 433 -24.25 14.93 -0.65
C ASP A 433 -22.81 15.45 -0.47
N LYS A 434 -21.90 14.61 0.05
CA LYS A 434 -20.49 14.97 0.13
C LYS A 434 -19.68 14.24 -0.92
N ILE A 435 -19.04 15.02 -1.78
CA ILE A 435 -18.09 14.53 -2.77
C ILE A 435 -16.70 14.65 -2.16
N PHE A 436 -16.08 13.50 -1.89
CA PHE A 436 -14.69 13.40 -1.48
C PHE A 436 -13.88 12.91 -2.66
N HIS A 437 -12.65 13.38 -2.75
CA HIS A 437 -11.71 12.88 -3.75
C HIS A 437 -10.40 12.48 -3.08
N TRP A 438 -9.79 11.47 -3.67
CA TRP A 438 -8.38 11.21 -3.51
C TRP A 438 -7.64 12.14 -4.46
N MET A 439 -6.75 12.98 -3.96
CA MET A 439 -6.06 13.99 -4.77
C MET A 439 -4.56 13.71 -4.78
N GLY A 440 -3.94 13.62 -5.95
CA GLY A 440 -2.50 13.72 -6.10
C GLY A 440 -2.11 15.17 -6.35
N VAL A 441 -1.11 15.69 -5.65
CA VAL A 441 -0.55 17.02 -5.91
C VAL A 441 0.94 16.95 -6.19
N LEU A 442 1.44 17.73 -7.13
CA LEU A 442 2.87 17.92 -7.35
C LEU A 442 3.26 19.20 -6.64
N VAL A 443 4.03 19.10 -5.55
CA VAL A 443 4.56 20.27 -4.82
C VAL A 443 5.82 20.82 -5.46
#